data_AF-A0A2V9YH07-F1
#
_entry.id   AF-A0A2V9YH07-F1
#
_cell.length_a   1.000
_cell.length_b   1.000
_cell.length_c   1.000
_cell.angle_alpha   90.00
_cell.angle_beta   90.00
_cell.angle_gamma   90.00
#
_symmetry.space_group_name_H-M   'P 1'
#
loop_
_entity.id
_entity.type
_entity.pdbx_description
1 polymer ?
#
loop_
_entity_poly.entity_id
_entity_poly.type
_entity_poly.pdbx_seq_one_letter_code
_entity_poly.pdbx_strand_id
1 'polypeptide(L)'
;MAEGLTMRLLNYLSLLMIALLIGLVACSSNQSSEDIKEKTAQATAEIKQGAKAVAEGVREGWSRDKPLDLNTATKEDLLKLPGITPVQADRIIAGRPYDDPKDLVTRRILPKTEYDKISDRLTAKKQS
;
A
#
# COMPACT_ATOMS: atom_id res chain seq x y z
N MET A 1 -47.85 -61.71 10.10
CA MET A 1 -46.51 -61.66 9.44
C MET A 1 -46.43 -60.63 8.30
N ALA A 2 -47.39 -59.69 8.14
CA ALA A 2 -47.40 -58.73 7.03
C ALA A 2 -46.75 -57.35 7.34
N GLU A 3 -46.63 -56.99 8.62
CA GLU A 3 -46.15 -55.67 9.08
C GLU A 3 -44.63 -55.44 8.89
N GLY A 4 -43.84 -56.52 8.78
CA GLY A 4 -42.39 -56.40 8.60
C GLY A 4 -41.96 -56.09 7.17
N LEU A 5 -42.83 -56.40 6.19
CA LEU A 5 -42.53 -56.20 4.77
C LEU A 5 -42.80 -54.75 4.34
N THR A 6 -43.83 -54.11 4.90
CA THR A 6 -44.18 -52.71 4.65
C THR A 6 -43.11 -51.75 5.16
N MET A 7 -42.56 -51.99 6.36
CA MET A 7 -41.43 -51.22 6.92
C MET A 7 -40.16 -51.33 6.07
N ARG A 8 -39.85 -52.52 5.54
CA ARG A 8 -38.68 -52.72 4.67
C ARG A 8 -38.87 -52.07 3.30
N LEU A 9 -40.08 -52.09 2.76
CA LEU A 9 -40.43 -51.44 1.49
C LEU A 9 -40.40 -49.91 1.62
N LEU A 10 -40.88 -49.37 2.74
CA LEU A 10 -40.85 -47.92 3.04
C LEU A 10 -39.40 -47.41 3.22
N ASN A 11 -38.54 -48.18 3.88
CA ASN A 11 -37.11 -47.85 3.97
C ASN A 11 -36.41 -47.91 2.60
N TYR A 12 -36.77 -48.86 1.73
CA TYR A 12 -36.18 -48.97 0.41
C TYR A 12 -36.61 -47.83 -0.51
N LEU A 13 -37.89 -47.42 -0.47
CA LEU A 13 -38.42 -46.25 -1.17
C LEU A 13 -37.81 -44.95 -0.68
N SER A 14 -37.59 -44.81 0.64
CA SER A 14 -36.84 -43.70 1.25
C SER A 14 -35.40 -43.64 0.73
N LEU A 15 -34.69 -44.76 0.73
CA LEU A 15 -33.29 -44.84 0.24
C LEU A 15 -33.18 -44.54 -1.26
N LEU A 16 -34.16 -44.97 -2.06
CA LEU A 16 -34.19 -44.75 -3.51
C LEU A 16 -34.47 -43.28 -3.86
N MET A 17 -35.31 -42.60 -3.09
CA MET A 17 -35.55 -41.16 -3.21
C MET A 17 -34.35 -40.32 -2.75
N ILE A 18 -33.64 -40.74 -1.70
CA ILE A 18 -32.40 -40.10 -1.25
C ILE A 18 -31.29 -40.27 -2.31
N ALA A 19 -31.17 -41.44 -2.92
CA ALA A 19 -30.21 -41.68 -4.02
C ALA A 19 -30.52 -40.81 -5.26
N LEU A 20 -31.80 -40.58 -5.58
CA LEU A 20 -32.21 -39.70 -6.67
C LEU A 20 -31.91 -38.22 -6.39
N LEU A 21 -31.98 -37.79 -5.13
CA LEU A 21 -31.63 -36.42 -4.70
C LEU A 21 -30.12 -36.17 -4.68
N ILE A 22 -29.29 -37.19 -4.43
CA ILE A 22 -27.82 -37.08 -4.48
C ILE A 22 -27.32 -36.89 -5.92
N GLY A 23 -28.07 -37.36 -6.93
CA GLY A 23 -27.76 -37.18 -8.36
C GLY A 23 -27.85 -35.74 -8.89
N LEU A 24 -28.45 -34.80 -8.14
CA LEU A 24 -28.55 -33.38 -8.51
C LEU A 24 -27.43 -32.51 -7.91
N VAL A 25 -26.55 -33.05 -7.06
CA VAL A 25 -25.32 -32.38 -6.60
C VAL A 25 -24.15 -32.75 -7.53
N ALA A 26 -24.34 -32.55 -8.83
CA ALA A 26 -23.27 -32.60 -9.83
C ALA A 26 -22.95 -31.20 -10.38
N CYS A 27 -23.08 -30.17 -9.53
CA CYS A 27 -22.56 -28.83 -9.78
C CYS A 27 -21.78 -28.34 -8.56
N SER A 28 -20.52 -28.75 -8.45
CA SER A 28 -19.44 -27.90 -7.93
C SER A 28 -18.12 -28.53 -8.31
N SER A 29 -17.57 -28.00 -9.40
CA SER A 29 -16.22 -28.23 -9.87
C SER A 29 -15.22 -28.08 -8.72
N ASN A 30 -14.46 -29.15 -8.53
CA ASN A 30 -13.13 -29.24 -7.97
C ASN A 30 -12.30 -27.94 -8.17
N GLN A 31 -12.31 -27.00 -7.20
CA GLN A 31 -11.44 -25.82 -7.24
C GLN A 31 -10.01 -26.22 -6.88
N SER A 32 -9.21 -26.43 -7.94
CA SER A 32 -7.79 -26.77 -7.88
C SER A 32 -7.00 -25.71 -7.11
N SER A 33 -5.97 -26.16 -6.37
CA SER A 33 -5.08 -25.32 -5.54
C SER A 33 -4.27 -24.28 -6.33
N GLU A 34 -4.34 -24.27 -7.66
CA GLU A 34 -3.58 -23.37 -8.54
C GLU A 34 -4.25 -21.99 -8.70
N ASP A 35 -5.58 -21.92 -8.75
CA ASP A 35 -6.34 -20.66 -8.85
C ASP A 35 -6.13 -19.73 -7.65
N ILE A 36 -5.90 -20.30 -6.45
CA ILE A 36 -5.66 -19.52 -5.23
C ILE A 36 -4.28 -18.84 -5.28
N LYS A 37 -3.28 -19.49 -5.85
CA LYS A 37 -1.93 -18.90 -5.99
C LYS A 37 -1.95 -17.77 -7.01
N GLU A 38 -2.65 -17.96 -8.12
CA GLU A 38 -2.77 -16.94 -9.16
C GLU A 38 -3.56 -15.72 -8.68
N LYS A 39 -4.71 -15.91 -8.03
CA LYS A 39 -5.48 -14.80 -7.43
C LYS A 39 -4.71 -14.08 -6.32
N THR A 40 -3.90 -14.80 -5.54
CA THR A 40 -3.04 -14.18 -4.51
C THR A 40 -1.91 -13.37 -5.16
N ALA A 41 -1.31 -13.87 -6.23
CA ALA A 41 -0.27 -13.16 -6.98
C ALA A 41 -0.83 -11.90 -7.67
N GLN A 42 -2.02 -12.01 -8.28
CA GLN A 42 -2.74 -10.88 -8.90
C GLN A 42 -3.13 -9.84 -7.85
N ALA A 43 -3.75 -10.23 -6.73
CA ALA A 43 -4.09 -9.31 -5.65
C ALA A 43 -2.86 -8.60 -5.06
N THR A 44 -1.73 -9.29 -4.94
CA THR A 44 -0.46 -8.68 -4.49
C THR A 44 0.09 -7.70 -5.51
N ALA A 45 0.00 -8.03 -6.81
CA ALA A 45 0.42 -7.14 -7.89
C ALA A 45 -0.45 -5.87 -7.96
N GLU A 46 -1.77 -6.01 -7.82
CA GLU A 46 -2.71 -4.90 -7.78
C GLU A 46 -2.48 -4.00 -6.56
N ILE A 47 -2.23 -4.56 -5.36
CA ILE A 47 -1.89 -3.76 -4.18
C ILE A 47 -0.57 -3.01 -4.38
N LYS A 48 0.45 -3.63 -4.97
CA LYS A 48 1.73 -2.95 -5.28
C LYS A 48 1.51 -1.81 -6.29
N GLN A 49 0.69 -2.01 -7.32
CA GLN A 49 0.35 -0.97 -8.28
C GLN A 49 -0.46 0.15 -7.63
N GLY A 50 -1.45 -0.17 -6.79
CA GLY A 50 -2.23 0.81 -6.04
C GLY A 50 -1.36 1.64 -5.10
N ALA A 51 -0.46 1.01 -4.35
CA ALA A 51 0.50 1.72 -3.49
C ALA A 51 1.42 2.64 -4.30
N LYS A 52 1.88 2.20 -5.48
CA LYS A 52 2.68 3.04 -6.39
C LYS A 52 1.89 4.23 -6.91
N ALA A 53 0.65 4.03 -7.38
CA ALA A 53 -0.22 5.08 -7.88
C ALA A 53 -0.55 6.12 -6.79
N VAL A 54 -0.79 5.68 -5.55
CA VAL A 54 -0.97 6.58 -4.39
C VAL A 54 0.30 7.38 -4.11
N ALA A 55 1.47 6.71 -4.07
CA ALA A 55 2.75 7.41 -3.86
C ALA A 55 3.05 8.43 -4.96
N GLU A 56 2.73 8.10 -6.22
CA GLU A 56 2.87 8.99 -7.36
C GLU A 56 1.91 10.18 -7.27
N GLY A 57 0.63 9.95 -7.00
CA GLY A 57 -0.37 11.03 -6.86
C GLY A 57 -0.05 11.97 -5.69
N VAL A 58 0.46 11.43 -4.59
CA VAL A 58 0.95 12.22 -3.45
C VAL A 58 2.19 13.02 -3.82
N ARG A 59 3.14 12.43 -4.59
CA ARG A 59 4.33 13.14 -5.08
C ARG A 59 3.96 14.28 -6.03
N GLU A 60 3.04 14.03 -6.96
CA GLU A 60 2.54 15.02 -7.90
C GLU A 60 1.83 16.19 -7.20
N GLY A 61 1.01 15.90 -6.20
CA GLY A 61 0.32 16.92 -5.41
C GLY A 61 1.28 17.92 -4.79
N TRP A 62 2.38 17.44 -4.21
CA TRP A 62 3.40 18.29 -3.61
C TRP A 62 4.40 18.90 -4.59
N SER A 63 4.66 18.29 -5.75
CA SER A 63 5.51 18.89 -6.79
C SER A 63 4.88 20.12 -7.46
N ARG A 64 3.57 20.34 -7.28
CA ARG A 64 2.89 21.57 -7.71
C ARG A 64 3.19 22.77 -6.80
N ASP A 65 3.64 22.52 -5.57
CA ASP A 65 4.07 23.60 -4.68
C ASP A 65 5.41 24.17 -5.15
N LYS A 66 5.59 25.48 -5.00
CA LYS A 66 6.86 26.14 -5.32
C LYS A 66 8.00 25.51 -4.48
N PRO A 67 9.19 25.29 -5.05
CA PRO A 67 10.34 24.81 -4.29
C PRO A 67 10.59 25.69 -3.07
N LEU A 68 10.77 25.06 -1.91
CA LEU A 68 11.03 25.71 -0.64
C LEU A 68 12.49 26.15 -0.57
N ASP A 69 12.71 27.44 -0.33
CA ASP A 69 14.06 28.00 -0.22
C ASP A 69 14.63 27.81 1.18
N LEU A 70 15.71 27.04 1.28
CA LEU A 70 16.35 26.68 2.56
C LEU A 70 16.86 27.88 3.34
N ASN A 71 17.21 28.97 2.65
CA ASN A 71 17.77 30.17 3.26
C ASN A 71 16.69 31.06 3.90
N THR A 72 15.46 30.98 3.41
CA THR A 72 14.36 31.89 3.81
C THR A 72 13.15 31.16 4.42
N ALA A 73 13.07 29.83 4.29
CA ALA A 73 11.97 29.03 4.83
C ALA A 73 11.73 29.27 6.32
N THR A 74 10.47 29.21 6.75
CA THR A 74 10.15 29.18 8.18
C THR A 74 10.34 27.77 8.75
N LYS A 75 10.31 27.64 10.08
CA LYS A 75 10.37 26.32 10.73
C LYS A 75 9.15 25.49 10.35
N GLU A 76 7.99 26.12 10.29
CA GLU A 76 6.71 25.53 9.93
C GLU A 76 6.75 25.00 8.50
N ASP A 77 7.39 25.71 7.57
CA ASP A 77 7.52 25.25 6.18
C ASP A 77 8.45 24.04 6.06
N LEU A 78 9.55 24.01 6.82
CA LEU A 78 10.43 22.85 6.87
C LEU A 78 9.73 21.62 7.45
N LEU A 79 8.82 21.81 8.41
CA LEU A 79 8.06 20.70 9.03
C LEU A 79 6.97 20.12 8.12
N LYS A 80 6.57 20.84 7.07
CA LYS A 80 5.65 20.29 6.05
C LYS A 80 6.36 19.27 5.13
N LEU A 81 7.69 19.22 5.16
CA LEU A 81 8.45 18.28 4.34
C LEU A 81 8.37 16.86 4.92
N PRO A 82 8.13 15.83 4.09
CA PRO A 82 8.02 14.46 4.57
C PRO A 82 9.35 14.01 5.19
N GLY A 83 9.28 13.48 6.41
CA GLY A 83 10.45 12.94 7.11
C GLY A 83 11.29 13.97 7.87
N ILE A 84 10.94 15.27 7.83
CA ILE A 84 11.61 16.30 8.62
C ILE A 84 11.04 16.37 10.03
N THR A 85 11.94 16.29 11.02
CA THR A 85 11.62 16.44 12.44
C THR A 85 11.87 17.87 12.93
N PRO A 86 11.24 18.31 14.05
CA PRO A 86 11.52 19.61 14.66
C PRO A 86 13.01 19.87 14.91
N VAL A 87 13.74 18.85 15.38
CA VAL A 87 15.18 18.93 15.63
C VAL A 87 15.96 19.15 14.34
N GLN A 88 15.59 18.46 13.25
CA GLN A 88 16.22 18.67 11.95
C GLN A 88 15.91 20.05 11.38
N ALA A 89 14.67 20.53 11.50
CA ALA A 89 14.29 21.87 11.07
C ALA A 89 15.12 22.95 11.80
N ASP A 90 15.30 22.81 13.12
CA ASP A 90 16.14 23.71 13.91
C ASP A 90 17.61 23.69 13.44
N ARG A 91 18.15 22.49 13.13
CA ARG A 91 19.51 22.36 12.57
C ARG A 91 19.63 22.98 11.19
N ILE A 92 18.61 22.87 10.34
CA ILE A 92 18.57 23.51 9.02
C ILE A 92 18.60 25.03 9.18
N ILE A 93 17.80 25.59 10.09
CA ILE A 93 17.77 27.03 10.35
C ILE A 93 19.11 27.51 10.90
N ALA A 94 19.65 26.82 11.89
CA ALA A 94 20.94 27.15 12.51
C ALA A 94 22.13 27.05 11.53
N GLY A 95 22.00 26.23 10.49
CA GLY A 95 23.05 26.05 9.49
C GLY A 95 23.07 27.11 8.38
N ARG A 96 22.09 28.00 8.26
CA ARG A 96 22.04 29.00 7.18
C ARG A 96 23.27 29.92 7.18
N PRO A 97 23.70 30.43 6.00
CA PRO A 97 23.15 30.20 4.67
C PRO A 97 23.67 28.89 4.01
N TYR A 98 22.97 28.47 2.96
CA TYR A 98 23.31 27.35 2.08
C TYR A 98 23.52 27.87 0.66
N ASP A 99 24.52 27.30 -0.03
CA ASP A 99 24.79 27.60 -1.44
C ASP A 99 24.04 26.62 -2.36
N ASP A 100 23.91 25.36 -1.93
CA ASP A 100 23.17 24.31 -2.66
C ASP A 100 22.33 23.47 -1.69
N PRO A 101 21.13 22.98 -2.08
CA PRO A 101 20.35 22.08 -1.24
C PRO A 101 21.10 20.83 -0.75
N LYS A 102 22.08 20.33 -1.52
CA LYS A 102 22.93 19.19 -1.13
C LYS A 102 23.78 19.47 0.10
N ASP A 103 23.96 20.73 0.49
CA ASP A 103 24.67 21.12 1.69
C ASP A 103 24.07 20.52 2.96
N LEU A 104 22.76 20.21 2.93
CA LEU A 104 22.10 19.50 4.03
C LEU A 104 22.74 18.13 4.30
N VAL A 105 23.22 17.45 3.27
CA VAL A 105 23.87 16.14 3.40
C VAL A 105 25.37 16.29 3.69
N THR A 106 26.07 17.17 2.97
CA THR A 106 27.52 17.35 3.15
C THR A 106 27.86 17.87 4.54
N ARG A 107 27.01 18.74 5.11
CA ARG A 107 27.11 19.27 6.47
C ARG A 107 26.48 18.35 7.52
N ARG A 108 26.03 17.15 7.12
CA ARG A 108 25.43 16.11 7.98
C ARG A 108 24.22 16.60 8.77
N ILE A 109 23.47 17.55 8.22
CA ILE A 109 22.22 18.05 8.80
C ILE A 109 21.11 17.02 8.60
N LEU A 110 21.05 16.44 7.40
CA LEU A 110 20.16 15.33 7.05
C LEU A 110 20.96 14.13 6.55
N PRO A 111 20.52 12.89 6.86
CA PRO A 111 21.03 11.72 6.17
C PRO A 111 20.56 11.74 4.71
N LYS A 112 21.36 11.15 3.82
CA LYS A 112 21.08 11.13 2.37
C LYS A 112 19.68 10.58 2.04
N THR A 113 19.25 9.55 2.76
CA THR A 113 17.93 8.91 2.58
C THR A 113 16.77 9.84 2.84
N GLU A 114 16.89 10.78 3.78
CA GLU A 114 15.84 11.75 4.07
C GLU A 114 15.89 12.91 3.08
N TYR A 115 17.10 13.34 2.72
CA TYR A 115 17.29 14.35 1.69
C TYR A 115 16.72 13.92 0.33
N ASP A 116 16.96 12.69 -0.11
CA ASP A 116 16.49 12.18 -1.42
C ASP A 116 14.95 12.21 -1.54
N LYS A 117 14.21 12.17 -0.43
CA LYS A 117 12.73 12.25 -0.43
C LYS A 117 12.22 13.66 -0.70
N ILE A 118 13.05 14.68 -0.45
CA ILE A 118 12.66 16.10 -0.45
C ILE A 118 13.48 16.95 -1.41
N SER A 119 14.58 16.43 -1.97
CA SER A 119 15.54 17.16 -2.80
C SER A 119 14.89 17.92 -3.95
N ASP A 120 13.89 17.31 -4.58
CA ASP A 120 13.17 17.89 -5.73
C ASP A 120 12.31 19.11 -5.36
N ARG A 121 12.14 19.37 -4.06
CA ARG A 121 11.29 20.44 -3.51
C ARG A 121 12.11 21.51 -2.80
N LEU A 122 13.43 21.41 -2.82
CA LEU A 122 14.31 22.34 -2.15
C LEU A 122 15.04 23.22 -3.16
N THR A 123 15.21 24.47 -2.80
CA THR A 123 16.13 25.39 -3.48
C THR A 123 16.99 26.10 -2.42
N ALA A 124 18.14 26.59 -2.84
CA ALA A 124 18.98 27.45 -2.01
C ALA A 124 19.31 28.67 -2.87
N LYS A 125 18.53 29.73 -2.70
CA LYS A 125 18.81 30.96 -3.45
C LYS A 125 19.89 31.73 -2.73
N LYS A 126 20.96 32.08 -3.45
CA LYS A 126 21.97 32.99 -2.95
C LYS A 126 21.32 34.35 -2.75
N GLN A 127 21.34 34.86 -1.52
CA GLN A 127 20.89 36.22 -1.26
C GLN A 127 21.98 37.16 -1.78
N SER A 128 21.66 37.86 -2.87
CA SER A 128 22.47 38.92 -3.48
C SER A 128 22.13 40.28 -2.90
#